data_AF-A0A9E5EZ56-F1
#
_entry.id   AF-A0A9E5EZ56-F1
#
_cell.length_a   1.000
_cell.length_b   1.000
_cell.length_c   1.000
_cell.angle_alpha   90.00
_cell.angle_beta   90.00
_cell.angle_gamma   90.00
#
_symmetry.space_group_name_H-M   'P 1'
#
loop_
_entity.id
_entity.type
_entity.pdbx_description
1 polymer ?
#
loop_
_entity_poly.entity_id
_entity_poly.type
_entity_poly.pdbx_seq_one_letter_code
_entity_poly.pdbx_strand_id
1 'polypeptide(L)'
;NCHAMGNLAAKADFGGLDKLDGVSCAGCHGPSSKWLGEHAEFNWRKKTASQKHDLGMRDLRDPEVRSTLCVSCHIGNAGEGKVVTHAMFAAGHPPLPPIEIATFSKNEPQHWRDPKSVPYFKNADAEKKTNYHLEEVDFFRTRLALVGALVSLKETVKLAADRADFANKNPTMLWPEIMMGANAPKEIAAQQELAKAAWPEIAMAHSDCFACHHDLKYPGFRQVRGYGFHLAQRPLLRVSPGRPLLRSWPTSLVEAALIASETPIDEIEKGLNSILASSNERPFGNPETIKSASIQLSKACDVALAKLRAKKLDKATVTRTVQELLRLYTKPGPDGKIISPDYESARQLASLLEVISEELNEGKKGTIAPVTELSSLLN
;
A
#
# COMPACT_ATOMS: atom_id res chain seq x y z
N ASN A 1 16.96 -10.00 -4.12
CA ASN A 1 15.94 -10.91 -4.66
C ASN A 1 14.62 -10.52 -4.01
N CYS A 2 13.64 -10.02 -4.76
CA CYS A 2 12.34 -9.60 -4.22
C CYS A 2 11.46 -10.79 -3.83
N HIS A 3 11.71 -11.95 -4.44
CA HIS A 3 10.96 -13.18 -4.26
C HIS A 3 11.73 -14.22 -3.46
N ALA A 4 12.76 -13.84 -2.71
CA ALA A 4 13.39 -14.73 -1.73
C ALA A 4 13.86 -13.89 -0.55
N MET A 5 13.88 -14.46 0.65
CA MET A 5 14.14 -13.73 1.91
C MET A 5 15.58 -13.26 2.13
N GLY A 6 16.38 -13.19 1.07
CA GLY A 6 17.78 -12.74 1.07
C GLY A 6 17.98 -11.23 1.31
N ASN A 7 16.93 -10.49 1.64
CA ASN A 7 16.93 -9.04 1.79
C ASN A 7 16.71 -8.57 3.23
N LEU A 8 16.47 -9.48 4.17
CA LEU A 8 16.53 -9.17 5.59
C LEU A 8 17.98 -8.83 5.93
N ALA A 9 18.20 -7.61 6.44
CA ALA A 9 19.52 -7.16 6.86
C ALA A 9 20.18 -8.23 7.74
N ALA A 10 21.44 -8.56 7.42
CA ALA A 10 22.29 -9.59 8.00
C ALA A 10 22.62 -9.40 9.50
N LYS A 11 21.64 -9.00 10.33
CA LYS A 11 21.77 -8.86 11.78
C LYS A 11 21.72 -10.22 12.49
N ALA A 12 21.38 -11.31 11.81
CA ALA A 12 21.53 -12.65 12.34
C ALA A 12 21.77 -13.66 11.20
N ASP A 13 22.69 -14.59 11.44
CA ASP A 13 22.84 -15.81 10.66
C ASP A 13 21.61 -16.70 10.95
N PHE A 14 20.58 -16.57 10.12
CA PHE A 14 19.33 -17.31 10.24
C PHE A 14 19.39 -18.68 9.52
N GLY A 15 20.58 -19.17 9.18
CA GLY A 15 20.78 -20.31 8.29
C GLY A 15 20.72 -19.92 6.82
N GLY A 16 21.28 -20.78 5.95
CA GLY A 16 21.36 -20.52 4.51
C GLY A 16 19.98 -20.27 3.89
N LEU A 17 19.81 -19.12 3.27
CA LEU A 17 18.60 -18.75 2.53
C LEU A 17 18.72 -19.27 1.09
N ASP A 18 17.81 -20.14 0.66
CA ASP A 18 17.75 -20.56 -0.74
C ASP A 18 17.10 -19.45 -1.58
N LYS A 19 17.80 -19.03 -2.64
CA LYS A 19 17.32 -18.00 -3.56
C LYS A 19 16.19 -18.52 -4.47
N LEU A 20 15.96 -19.83 -4.49
CA LEU A 20 14.93 -20.52 -5.25
C LEU A 20 13.61 -20.72 -4.48
N ASP A 21 13.59 -20.45 -3.16
CA ASP A 21 12.43 -20.72 -2.30
C ASP A 21 11.17 -19.91 -2.64
N GLY A 22 11.30 -18.87 -3.47
CA GLY A 22 10.16 -18.02 -3.79
C GLY A 22 9.63 -17.28 -2.55
N VAL A 23 8.37 -16.86 -2.64
CA VAL A 23 7.65 -16.29 -1.49
C VAL A 23 7.31 -17.42 -0.52
N SER A 24 8.09 -17.55 0.56
CA SER A 24 7.98 -18.62 1.55
C SER A 24 7.18 -18.21 2.80
N CYS A 25 6.93 -19.15 3.71
CA CYS A 25 6.31 -18.88 5.01
C CYS A 25 7.07 -17.79 5.79
N ALA A 26 8.41 -17.85 5.77
CA ALA A 26 9.28 -16.86 6.40
C ALA A 26 9.22 -15.50 5.69
N GLY A 27 8.86 -15.48 4.39
CA GLY A 27 8.43 -14.31 3.63
C GLY A 27 7.49 -13.42 4.41
N CYS A 28 6.37 -14.02 4.80
CA CYS A 28 5.30 -13.32 5.48
C CYS A 28 5.48 -13.29 6.99
N HIS A 29 5.83 -14.41 7.61
CA HIS A 29 5.92 -14.55 9.06
C HIS A 29 7.26 -14.08 9.66
N GLY A 30 8.26 -13.76 8.84
CA GLY A 30 9.60 -13.40 9.29
C GLY A 30 10.52 -14.60 9.48
N PRO A 31 11.83 -14.37 9.71
CA PRO A 31 12.84 -15.43 9.79
C PRO A 31 12.54 -16.37 10.98
N SER A 32 12.45 -17.68 10.69
CA SER A 32 11.86 -18.67 11.60
C SER A 32 12.81 -19.35 12.58
N SER A 33 14.13 -19.21 12.40
CA SER A 33 15.15 -19.89 13.22
C SER A 33 14.91 -19.85 14.74
N LYS A 34 14.40 -18.73 15.27
CA LYS A 34 14.17 -18.53 16.70
C LYS A 34 12.75 -18.87 17.17
N TRP A 35 11.75 -18.82 16.30
CA TRP A 35 10.35 -19.11 16.67
C TRP A 35 9.83 -20.46 16.16
N LEU A 36 10.54 -21.15 15.27
CA LEU A 36 10.07 -22.42 14.69
C LEU A 36 9.90 -23.53 15.74
N GLY A 37 10.77 -23.63 16.74
CA GLY A 37 10.54 -24.54 17.87
C GLY A 37 9.50 -24.00 18.83
N GLU A 38 9.70 -22.77 19.30
CA GLU A 38 8.90 -22.18 20.38
C GLU A 38 7.42 -21.97 20.00
N HIS A 39 7.09 -21.78 18.72
CA HIS A 39 5.69 -21.58 18.32
C HIS A 39 4.81 -22.84 18.46
N ALA A 40 5.43 -24.02 18.54
CA ALA A 40 4.72 -25.28 18.77
C ALA A 40 4.34 -25.46 20.26
N GLU A 41 5.01 -24.75 21.16
CA GLU A 41 4.81 -24.87 22.59
C GLU A 41 3.50 -24.21 23.07
N PHE A 42 2.92 -24.77 24.13
CA PHE A 42 1.64 -24.26 24.67
C PHE A 42 1.74 -22.78 25.12
N ASN A 43 2.88 -22.41 25.72
CA ASN A 43 3.14 -21.07 26.24
C ASN A 43 3.25 -20.00 25.13
N TRP A 44 3.47 -20.38 23.87
CA TRP A 44 3.50 -19.44 22.74
C TRP A 44 2.24 -18.57 22.69
N ARG A 45 1.10 -19.17 23.01
CA ARG A 45 -0.20 -18.47 22.99
C ARG A 45 -0.32 -17.36 24.02
N LYS A 46 0.51 -17.37 25.07
CA LYS A 46 0.56 -16.36 26.13
C LYS A 46 1.56 -15.24 25.86
N LYS A 47 2.42 -15.39 24.84
CA LYS A 47 3.35 -14.33 24.46
C LYS A 47 2.61 -13.18 23.79
N THR A 48 3.00 -11.97 24.16
CA THR A 48 2.55 -10.75 23.49
C THR A 48 3.07 -10.69 22.06
N ALA A 49 2.46 -9.85 21.21
CA ALA A 49 2.95 -9.60 19.86
C ALA A 49 4.43 -9.16 19.84
N SER A 50 4.83 -8.27 20.76
CA SER A 50 6.22 -7.82 20.90
C SER A 50 7.17 -8.97 21.23
N GLN A 51 6.81 -9.85 22.17
CA GLN A 51 7.65 -11.00 22.53
C GLN A 51 7.83 -11.98 21.37
N LYS A 52 6.80 -12.13 20.52
CA LYS A 52 6.90 -12.96 19.29
C LYS A 52 7.76 -12.26 18.24
N HIS A 53 7.67 -10.93 18.14
CA HIS A 53 8.49 -10.11 17.26
C HIS A 53 9.97 -10.15 17.62
N ASP A 54 10.32 -10.13 18.91
CA ASP A 54 11.71 -10.25 19.39
C ASP A 54 12.36 -11.58 18.98
N LEU A 55 11.54 -12.61 18.75
CA LEU A 55 11.94 -13.91 18.22
C LEU A 55 11.94 -13.97 16.69
N GLY A 56 11.65 -12.86 16.01
CA GLY A 56 11.63 -12.76 14.55
C GLY A 56 10.27 -13.00 13.89
N MET A 57 9.19 -13.25 14.66
CA MET A 57 7.87 -13.45 14.09
C MET A 57 7.14 -12.13 13.86
N ARG A 58 6.79 -11.83 12.61
CA ARG A 58 6.01 -10.66 12.23
C ARG A 58 4.55 -10.80 12.66
N ASP A 59 4.01 -9.73 13.24
CA ASP A 59 2.61 -9.73 13.67
C ASP A 59 1.66 -9.37 12.51
N LEU A 60 1.29 -10.38 11.73
CA LEU A 60 0.36 -10.22 10.60
C LEU A 60 -1.11 -10.03 11.02
N ARG A 61 -1.42 -9.99 12.32
CA ARG A 61 -2.75 -9.62 12.81
C ARG A 61 -2.94 -8.12 12.84
N ASP A 62 -1.85 -7.37 13.04
CA ASP A 62 -1.87 -5.93 12.92
C ASP A 62 -2.04 -5.56 11.43
N PRO A 63 -3.11 -4.82 11.07
CA PRO A 63 -3.40 -4.49 9.68
C PRO A 63 -2.35 -3.56 9.06
N GLU A 64 -1.69 -2.70 9.83
CA GLU A 64 -0.63 -1.81 9.33
C GLU A 64 0.64 -2.62 9.06
N VAL A 65 1.03 -3.52 9.96
CA VAL A 65 2.17 -4.42 9.77
C VAL A 65 1.96 -5.33 8.56
N ARG A 66 0.78 -5.93 8.43
CA ARG A 66 0.43 -6.79 7.29
C ARG A 66 0.43 -6.00 5.98
N SER A 67 -0.20 -4.83 5.95
CA SER A 67 -0.26 -4.00 4.74
C SER A 67 1.14 -3.55 4.31
N THR A 68 1.97 -3.11 5.25
CA THR A 68 3.35 -2.65 5.00
C THR A 68 4.19 -3.77 4.39
N LEU A 69 4.03 -5.00 4.90
CA LEU A 69 4.68 -6.17 4.32
C LEU A 69 4.24 -6.40 2.86
N CYS A 70 2.92 -6.46 2.59
CA CYS A 70 2.41 -6.74 1.25
C CYS A 70 2.93 -5.70 0.24
N VAL A 71 2.82 -4.42 0.58
CA VAL A 71 3.25 -3.35 -0.34
C VAL A 71 4.77 -3.22 -0.45
N SER A 72 5.56 -3.76 0.49
CA SER A 72 7.03 -3.78 0.38
C SER A 72 7.52 -4.44 -0.92
N CYS A 73 6.75 -5.39 -1.48
CA CYS A 73 7.00 -6.00 -2.79
C CYS A 73 6.08 -5.43 -3.89
N HIS A 74 4.80 -5.20 -3.58
CA HIS A 74 3.81 -4.78 -4.59
C HIS A 74 3.86 -3.29 -4.97
N ILE A 75 4.58 -2.48 -4.18
CA ILE A 75 4.95 -1.09 -4.50
C ILE A 75 6.47 -1.00 -4.59
N GLY A 76 7.15 -1.61 -3.62
CA GLY A 76 8.59 -1.63 -3.49
C GLY A 76 9.06 -1.00 -2.18
N ASN A 77 10.26 -1.37 -1.75
CA ASN A 77 10.91 -0.84 -0.57
C ASN A 77 12.42 -0.72 -0.84
N ALA A 78 12.88 0.51 -1.02
CA ALA A 78 14.28 0.82 -1.33
C ALA A 78 15.24 0.46 -0.18
N GLY A 79 14.83 0.65 1.08
CA GLY A 79 15.62 0.26 2.24
C GLY A 79 15.87 -1.26 2.33
N GLU A 80 14.98 -2.05 1.75
CA GLU A 80 15.06 -3.50 1.65
C GLU A 80 15.56 -4.01 0.29
N GLY A 81 16.00 -3.12 -0.63
CA GLY A 81 16.43 -3.52 -1.97
C GLY A 81 15.33 -4.17 -2.82
N LYS A 82 14.06 -3.98 -2.44
CA LYS A 82 12.87 -4.47 -3.15
C LYS A 82 12.42 -3.41 -4.13
N VAL A 83 13.16 -3.26 -5.21
CA VAL A 83 12.91 -2.24 -6.22
C VAL A 83 12.86 -2.87 -7.59
N VAL A 84 11.74 -2.70 -8.29
CA VAL A 84 11.64 -3.03 -9.71
C VAL A 84 12.09 -1.82 -10.51
N THR A 85 13.14 -1.99 -11.30
CA THR A 85 13.73 -0.91 -12.11
C THR A 85 13.13 -0.88 -13.52
N HIS A 86 13.32 0.21 -14.26
CA HIS A 86 12.86 0.27 -15.64
C HIS A 86 13.60 -0.72 -16.55
N ALA A 87 14.90 -0.94 -16.31
CA ALA A 87 15.64 -2.05 -16.92
C ALA A 87 15.04 -3.45 -16.63
N MET A 88 14.49 -3.70 -15.42
CA MET A 88 13.80 -4.97 -15.14
C MET A 88 12.50 -5.11 -15.94
N PHE A 89 11.72 -4.04 -16.10
CA PHE A 89 10.55 -4.05 -16.98
C PHE A 89 10.95 -4.30 -18.45
N ALA A 90 12.02 -3.66 -18.93
CA ALA A 90 12.54 -3.89 -20.28
C ALA A 90 13.03 -5.34 -20.49
N ALA A 91 13.52 -5.98 -19.43
CA ALA A 91 13.90 -7.40 -19.43
C ALA A 91 12.71 -8.37 -19.27
N GLY A 92 11.47 -7.88 -19.21
CA GLY A 92 10.26 -8.70 -19.18
C GLY A 92 9.65 -8.95 -17.79
N HIS A 93 10.10 -8.24 -16.74
CA HIS A 93 9.41 -8.29 -15.46
C HIS A 93 7.96 -7.78 -15.64
N PRO A 94 6.94 -8.50 -15.12
CA PRO A 94 5.55 -8.05 -15.24
C PRO A 94 5.32 -6.74 -14.47
N PRO A 95 4.41 -5.85 -14.92
CA PRO A 95 4.04 -4.68 -14.14
C PRO A 95 3.50 -5.12 -12.77
N LEU A 96 3.84 -4.37 -11.70
CA LEU A 96 3.26 -4.61 -10.39
C LEU A 96 1.80 -4.11 -10.39
N PRO A 97 0.80 -5.00 -10.35
CA PRO A 97 -0.59 -4.59 -10.41
C PRO A 97 -1.01 -3.95 -9.09
N PRO A 98 -1.98 -3.01 -9.11
CA PRO A 98 -2.60 -2.51 -7.89
C PRO A 98 -3.20 -3.66 -7.07
N ILE A 99 -3.10 -3.59 -5.74
CA ILE A 99 -3.71 -4.56 -4.84
C ILE A 99 -4.57 -3.86 -3.79
N GLU A 100 -5.74 -4.41 -3.50
CA GLU A 100 -6.52 -4.08 -2.31
C GLU A 100 -6.22 -5.20 -1.31
N ILE A 101 -5.68 -4.84 -0.13
CA ILE A 101 -5.00 -5.79 0.75
C ILE A 101 -5.93 -6.89 1.26
N ALA A 102 -7.18 -6.60 1.58
CA ALA A 102 -8.11 -7.57 2.14
C ALA A 102 -8.57 -8.61 1.10
N THR A 103 -8.95 -8.17 -0.10
CA THR A 103 -9.37 -9.04 -1.20
C THR A 103 -8.19 -9.84 -1.74
N PHE A 104 -7.01 -9.21 -1.88
CA PHE A 104 -5.80 -9.91 -2.29
C PHE A 104 -5.43 -11.01 -1.29
N SER A 105 -5.48 -10.69 0.02
CA SER A 105 -5.26 -11.67 1.11
C SER A 105 -6.26 -12.83 1.10
N LYS A 106 -7.51 -12.59 0.67
CA LYS A 106 -8.55 -13.62 0.59
C LYS A 106 -8.35 -14.56 -0.60
N ASN A 107 -7.76 -14.06 -1.69
CA ASN A 107 -7.48 -14.84 -2.90
C ASN A 107 -6.22 -15.71 -2.80
N GLU A 108 -5.43 -15.53 -1.75
CA GLU A 108 -4.35 -16.46 -1.40
C GLU A 108 -4.90 -17.77 -0.81
N PRO A 109 -4.18 -18.91 -0.88
CA PRO A 109 -4.52 -20.12 -0.13
C PRO A 109 -4.56 -19.84 1.38
N GLN A 110 -5.75 -19.55 1.88
CA GLN A 110 -5.96 -19.13 3.25
C GLN A 110 -5.66 -20.29 4.22
N HIS A 111 -4.65 -20.10 5.07
CA HIS A 111 -4.23 -21.06 6.11
C HIS A 111 -4.45 -20.52 7.54
N TRP A 112 -5.19 -19.42 7.66
CA TRP A 112 -5.66 -18.85 8.94
C TRP A 112 -7.19 -18.82 8.97
N ARG A 113 -7.77 -18.62 10.15
CA ARG A 113 -9.22 -18.42 10.30
C ARG A 113 -9.51 -16.95 10.57
N ASP A 114 -10.70 -16.51 10.16
CA ASP A 114 -11.25 -15.26 10.66
C ASP A 114 -11.27 -15.28 12.20
N PRO A 115 -10.84 -14.22 12.89
CA PRO A 115 -10.79 -14.22 14.36
C PRO A 115 -12.14 -14.57 15.01
N LYS A 116 -13.29 -14.17 14.44
CA LYS A 116 -14.63 -14.53 14.95
C LYS A 116 -14.90 -16.04 14.89
N SER A 117 -14.23 -16.74 13.97
CA SER A 117 -14.37 -18.18 13.75
C SER A 117 -13.35 -19.03 14.52
N VAL A 118 -12.46 -18.42 15.31
CA VAL A 118 -11.45 -19.15 16.09
C VAL A 118 -12.04 -19.56 17.45
N PRO A 119 -12.18 -20.87 17.76
CA PRO A 119 -12.75 -21.32 19.04
C PRO A 119 -12.00 -20.80 20.27
N TYR A 120 -10.68 -20.63 20.17
CA TYR A 120 -9.83 -20.13 21.26
C TYR A 120 -10.12 -18.67 21.66
N PHE A 121 -10.74 -17.87 20.77
CA PHE A 121 -11.07 -16.47 21.02
C PHE A 121 -12.48 -16.28 21.60
N LYS A 122 -13.27 -17.36 21.74
CA LYS A 122 -14.58 -17.27 22.41
C LYS A 122 -14.39 -16.84 23.87
N ASN A 123 -15.17 -15.85 24.30
CA ASN A 123 -15.10 -15.28 25.64
C ASN A 123 -13.68 -14.83 26.03
N ALA A 124 -12.93 -14.23 25.10
CA ALA A 124 -11.58 -13.75 25.34
C ALA A 124 -11.53 -12.79 26.55
N ASP A 125 -10.63 -13.10 27.49
CA ASP A 125 -10.23 -12.21 28.58
C ASP A 125 -9.45 -11.00 28.05
N ALA A 126 -9.15 -10.02 28.93
CA ALA A 126 -8.45 -8.80 28.53
C ALA A 126 -7.07 -9.09 27.93
N GLU A 127 -6.33 -10.06 28.49
CA GLU A 127 -5.01 -10.44 27.99
C GLU A 127 -5.09 -11.01 26.57
N LYS A 128 -6.04 -11.91 26.29
CA LYS A 128 -6.28 -12.44 24.95
C LYS A 128 -6.73 -11.38 23.97
N LYS A 129 -7.55 -10.41 24.40
CA LYS A 129 -7.96 -9.31 23.52
C LYS A 129 -6.73 -8.54 23.04
N THR A 130 -5.89 -8.10 23.97
CA THR A 130 -4.69 -7.32 23.66
C THR A 130 -3.65 -8.13 22.90
N ASN A 131 -3.39 -9.39 23.28
CA ASN A 131 -2.38 -10.23 22.63
C ASN A 131 -2.72 -10.66 21.19
N TYR A 132 -3.99 -10.56 20.79
CA TYR A 132 -4.47 -11.02 19.49
C TYR A 132 -5.24 -9.95 18.70
N HIS A 133 -5.21 -8.69 19.14
CA HIS A 133 -5.91 -7.55 18.51
C HIS A 133 -7.41 -7.79 18.37
N LEU A 134 -8.07 -8.34 19.39
CA LEU A 134 -9.49 -8.68 19.33
C LEU A 134 -10.41 -7.53 19.76
N GLU A 135 -9.87 -6.40 20.24
CA GLU A 135 -10.65 -5.22 20.58
C GLU A 135 -11.42 -4.67 19.37
N GLU A 136 -10.91 -4.92 18.17
CA GLU A 136 -11.45 -4.43 16.89
C GLU A 136 -11.80 -5.58 15.94
N VAL A 137 -12.31 -6.68 16.50
CA VAL A 137 -12.63 -7.89 15.73
C VAL A 137 -13.80 -7.73 14.76
N ASP A 138 -14.68 -6.76 15.01
CA ASP A 138 -15.75 -6.41 14.06
C ASP A 138 -15.19 -5.62 12.88
N PHE A 139 -15.65 -5.96 11.68
CA PHE A 139 -15.22 -5.33 10.44
C PHE A 139 -13.70 -5.39 10.22
N PHE A 140 -13.04 -6.47 10.68
CA PHE A 140 -11.59 -6.62 10.60
C PHE A 140 -11.08 -6.59 9.14
N ARG A 141 -11.82 -7.17 8.19
CA ARG A 141 -11.41 -7.15 6.77
C ARG A 141 -11.58 -5.76 6.17
N THR A 142 -12.65 -5.06 6.51
CA THR A 142 -12.83 -3.65 6.15
C THR A 142 -11.71 -2.81 6.74
N ARG A 143 -11.34 -3.01 8.01
CA ARG A 143 -10.20 -2.31 8.62
C ARG A 143 -8.91 -2.57 7.87
N LEU A 144 -8.62 -3.82 7.53
CA LEU A 144 -7.44 -4.18 6.74
C LEU A 144 -7.41 -3.47 5.39
N ALA A 145 -8.56 -3.39 4.71
CA ALA A 145 -8.68 -2.67 3.43
C ALA A 145 -8.41 -1.16 3.58
N LEU A 146 -9.02 -0.51 4.57
CA LEU A 146 -8.88 0.93 4.82
C LEU A 146 -7.46 1.31 5.29
N VAL A 147 -6.86 0.51 6.18
CA VAL A 147 -5.46 0.69 6.59
C VAL A 147 -4.54 0.46 5.39
N GLY A 148 -4.80 -0.60 4.62
CA GLY A 148 -4.07 -0.90 3.39
C GLY A 148 -4.07 0.24 2.38
N ALA A 149 -5.16 0.98 2.25
CA ALA A 149 -5.25 2.17 1.39
C ALA A 149 -4.26 3.27 1.81
N LEU A 150 -4.25 3.64 3.09
CA LEU A 150 -3.35 4.68 3.61
C LEU A 150 -1.89 4.22 3.60
N VAL A 151 -1.62 2.95 3.95
CA VAL A 151 -0.27 2.37 3.89
C VAL A 151 0.24 2.33 2.45
N SER A 152 -0.60 1.99 1.48
CA SER A 152 -0.20 1.98 0.06
C SER A 152 0.26 3.37 -0.41
N LEU A 153 -0.48 4.42 -0.05
CA LEU A 153 -0.07 5.79 -0.37
C LEU A 153 1.23 6.18 0.35
N LYS A 154 1.30 5.91 1.67
CA LYS A 154 2.48 6.17 2.51
C LYS A 154 3.74 5.51 1.94
N GLU A 155 3.69 4.22 1.63
CA GLU A 155 4.85 3.47 1.14
C GLU A 155 5.24 3.87 -0.29
N THR A 156 4.27 4.30 -1.11
CA THR A 156 4.57 4.87 -2.45
C THR A 156 5.38 6.15 -2.36
N VAL A 157 4.96 7.09 -1.50
CA VAL A 157 5.68 8.37 -1.36
C VAL A 157 6.98 8.17 -0.61
N LYS A 158 7.04 7.23 0.34
CA LYS A 158 8.28 6.82 1.00
C LYS A 158 9.28 6.26 0.01
N LEU A 159 8.88 5.38 -0.89
CA LEU A 159 9.76 4.86 -1.95
C LEU A 159 10.36 5.99 -2.79
N ALA A 160 9.53 6.98 -3.17
CA ALA A 160 10.02 8.14 -3.90
C ALA A 160 10.99 9.02 -3.08
N ALA A 161 10.71 9.23 -1.78
CA ALA A 161 11.60 9.98 -0.89
C ALA A 161 12.95 9.27 -0.69
N ASP A 162 12.93 7.97 -0.43
CA ASP A 162 14.14 7.18 -0.22
C ASP A 162 15.01 7.19 -1.48
N ARG A 163 14.41 7.07 -2.66
CA ARG A 163 15.15 7.06 -3.94
C ARG A 163 15.65 8.43 -4.38
N ALA A 164 15.05 9.50 -3.88
CA ALA A 164 15.54 10.87 -4.05
C ALA A 164 16.60 11.26 -2.99
N ASP A 165 16.88 10.42 -2.01
CA ASP A 165 17.85 10.70 -0.94
C ASP A 165 19.28 10.34 -1.35
N PHE A 166 19.90 11.21 -2.14
CA PHE A 166 21.28 11.04 -2.59
C PHE A 166 22.34 11.11 -1.48
N ALA A 167 21.96 11.45 -0.24
CA ALA A 167 22.86 11.45 0.91
C ALA A 167 22.86 10.11 1.68
N ASN A 168 22.02 9.15 1.28
CA ASN A 168 21.88 7.88 1.97
C ASN A 168 23.16 7.04 1.90
N LYS A 169 23.51 6.38 3.01
CA LYS A 169 24.75 5.58 3.16
C LYS A 169 24.62 4.12 2.70
N ASN A 170 23.46 3.69 2.19
CA ASN A 170 23.24 2.35 1.64
C ASN A 170 22.80 2.38 0.15
N PRO A 171 23.59 3.02 -0.73
CA PRO A 171 23.25 3.23 -2.14
C PRO A 171 22.91 1.95 -2.93
N THR A 172 23.56 0.82 -2.60
CA THR A 172 23.35 -0.46 -3.30
C THR A 172 21.93 -0.99 -3.17
N MET A 173 21.26 -0.72 -2.04
CA MET A 173 19.87 -1.13 -1.83
C MET A 173 18.89 -0.15 -2.48
N LEU A 174 19.21 1.15 -2.45
CA LEU A 174 18.32 2.21 -2.93
C LEU A 174 18.25 2.31 -4.45
N TRP A 175 19.38 2.08 -5.12
CA TRP A 175 19.52 2.26 -6.58
C TRP A 175 20.14 1.01 -7.23
N PRO A 176 19.44 -0.13 -7.24
CA PRO A 176 19.98 -1.33 -7.87
C PRO A 176 20.27 -1.12 -9.37
N GLU A 177 19.55 -0.24 -10.06
CA GLU A 177 19.77 0.10 -11.47
C GLU A 177 21.20 0.55 -11.80
N ILE A 178 21.82 1.37 -10.95
CA ILE A 178 23.19 1.83 -11.20
C ILE A 178 24.24 0.75 -10.88
N MET A 179 23.83 -0.29 -10.16
CA MET A 179 24.68 -1.42 -9.78
C MET A 179 24.64 -2.56 -10.80
N MET A 180 23.68 -2.56 -11.74
CA MET A 180 23.55 -3.59 -12.77
C MET A 180 24.46 -3.37 -13.99
N GLY A 181 25.16 -2.23 -14.07
CA GLY A 181 26.09 -1.93 -15.16
C GLY A 181 27.43 -2.67 -15.06
N ALA A 182 28.09 -2.90 -16.20
CA ALA A 182 29.37 -3.63 -16.27
C ALA A 182 30.51 -3.02 -15.42
N ASN A 183 30.45 -1.71 -15.16
CA ASN A 183 31.46 -0.95 -14.41
C ASN A 183 30.83 -0.20 -13.22
N ALA A 184 30.02 -0.89 -12.41
CA ALA A 184 29.40 -0.29 -11.24
C ALA A 184 30.47 0.26 -10.25
N PRO A 185 30.38 1.53 -9.82
CA PRO A 185 31.33 2.11 -8.88
C PRO A 185 31.28 1.38 -7.53
N LYS A 186 32.44 1.23 -6.87
CA LYS A 186 32.54 0.59 -5.54
C LYS A 186 32.40 1.58 -4.39
N GLU A 187 32.91 2.79 -4.58
CA GLU A 187 32.89 3.84 -3.57
C GLU A 187 31.49 4.45 -3.43
N ILE A 188 31.01 4.60 -2.19
CA ILE A 188 29.68 5.14 -1.88
C ILE A 188 29.49 6.53 -2.51
N ALA A 189 30.49 7.40 -2.41
CA ALA A 189 30.41 8.75 -2.98
C ALA A 189 30.22 8.72 -4.50
N ALA A 190 30.93 7.82 -5.19
CA ALA A 190 30.80 7.66 -6.64
C ALA A 190 29.43 7.07 -7.02
N GLN A 191 28.87 6.16 -6.21
CA GLN A 191 27.52 5.64 -6.39
C GLN A 191 26.46 6.73 -6.22
N GLN A 192 26.62 7.61 -5.22
CA GLN A 192 25.71 8.73 -4.98
C GLN A 192 25.73 9.75 -6.13
N GLU A 193 26.92 10.08 -6.66
CA GLU A 193 27.04 10.96 -7.83
C GLU A 193 26.44 10.32 -9.09
N LEU A 194 26.66 9.02 -9.30
CA LEU A 194 26.03 8.29 -10.41
C LEU A 194 24.50 8.27 -10.28
N ALA A 195 23.97 8.07 -9.07
CA ALA A 195 22.53 8.10 -8.83
C ALA A 195 21.92 9.49 -9.14
N LYS A 196 22.61 10.58 -8.76
CA LYS A 196 22.20 11.94 -9.12
C LYS A 196 22.12 12.13 -10.64
N ALA A 197 23.14 11.67 -11.36
CA ALA A 197 23.17 11.75 -12.82
C ALA A 197 22.10 10.86 -13.48
N ALA A 198 21.78 9.71 -12.87
CA ALA A 198 20.79 8.75 -13.34
C ALA A 198 19.34 9.07 -12.92
N TRP A 199 19.08 10.20 -12.25
CA TRP A 199 17.76 10.53 -11.69
C TRP A 199 16.57 10.30 -12.64
N PRO A 200 16.62 10.66 -13.94
CA PRO A 200 15.52 10.36 -14.85
C PRO A 200 15.10 8.88 -14.86
N GLU A 201 16.05 7.96 -14.90
CA GLU A 201 15.79 6.51 -14.89
C GLU A 201 15.26 6.04 -13.52
N ILE A 202 15.83 6.56 -12.44
CA ILE A 202 15.42 6.26 -11.07
C ILE A 202 13.97 6.71 -10.83
N ALA A 203 13.65 7.93 -11.25
CA ALA A 203 12.32 8.52 -11.14
C ALA A 203 11.27 7.70 -11.88
N MET A 204 11.59 7.22 -13.08
CA MET A 204 10.69 6.44 -13.92
C MET A 204 10.26 5.12 -13.27
N ALA A 205 11.12 4.47 -12.49
CA ALA A 205 10.81 3.19 -11.86
C ALA A 205 9.65 3.26 -10.85
N HIS A 206 9.42 4.44 -10.25
CA HIS A 206 8.31 4.70 -9.34
C HIS A 206 7.23 5.63 -9.94
N SER A 207 7.25 5.86 -11.25
CA SER A 207 6.21 6.56 -11.99
C SER A 207 5.16 5.61 -12.59
N ASP A 208 4.01 6.16 -12.97
CA ASP A 208 3.02 5.43 -13.76
C ASP A 208 3.48 5.29 -15.22
N CYS A 209 3.96 4.11 -15.62
CA CYS A 209 4.41 3.84 -17.00
C CYS A 209 3.32 4.13 -18.04
N PHE A 210 2.04 3.94 -17.68
CA PHE A 210 0.91 4.21 -18.59
C PHE A 210 0.58 5.71 -18.73
N ALA A 211 1.24 6.58 -17.97
CA ALA A 211 1.16 8.02 -18.19
C ALA A 211 1.89 8.44 -19.48
N CYS A 212 2.91 7.66 -19.90
CA CYS A 212 3.66 7.90 -21.14
C CYS A 212 3.39 6.87 -22.24
N HIS A 213 3.03 5.63 -21.88
CA HIS A 213 2.70 4.55 -22.82
C HIS A 213 1.19 4.27 -22.86
N HIS A 214 0.42 5.23 -23.38
CA HIS A 214 -1.03 5.11 -23.52
C HIS A 214 -1.43 4.76 -24.96
N ASP A 215 -2.69 4.33 -25.13
CA ASP A 215 -3.29 4.08 -26.44
C ASP A 215 -3.26 5.36 -27.32
N LEU A 216 -2.90 5.22 -28.60
CA LEU A 216 -2.87 6.30 -29.59
C LEU A 216 -4.27 6.66 -30.12
N LYS A 217 -5.31 5.91 -29.74
CA LYS A 217 -6.70 6.16 -30.14
C LYS A 217 -7.18 7.55 -29.74
N TYR A 218 -7.74 8.28 -30.71
CA TYR A 218 -8.40 9.58 -30.53
C TYR A 218 -9.83 9.55 -31.07
N PRO A 219 -10.84 10.03 -30.31
CA PRO A 219 -10.76 10.42 -28.90
C PRO A 219 -10.61 9.21 -27.98
N GLY A 220 -9.77 9.33 -26.94
CA GLY A 220 -9.51 8.28 -25.95
C GLY A 220 -9.99 8.65 -24.55
N PHE A 221 -10.43 7.64 -23.77
CA PHE A 221 -10.89 7.82 -22.37
C PHE A 221 -9.87 8.57 -21.50
N ARG A 222 -8.57 8.22 -21.60
CA ARG A 222 -7.50 8.86 -20.82
C ARG A 222 -7.33 10.35 -21.15
N GLN A 223 -7.55 10.75 -22.41
CA GLN A 223 -7.49 12.15 -22.82
C GLN A 223 -8.65 12.96 -22.22
N VAL A 224 -9.84 12.35 -22.13
CA VAL A 224 -11.03 12.95 -21.51
C VAL A 224 -10.89 13.04 -19.99
N ARG A 225 -10.40 11.95 -19.34
CA ARG A 225 -10.14 11.90 -17.90
C ARG A 225 -9.07 12.93 -17.49
N GLY A 226 -8.02 13.09 -18.30
CA GLY A 226 -6.87 13.93 -17.98
C GLY A 226 -5.79 13.18 -17.20
N TYR A 227 -4.66 13.88 -17.01
CA TYR A 227 -3.45 13.36 -16.37
C TYR A 227 -3.22 14.08 -15.04
N GLY A 228 -3.07 13.33 -13.95
CA GLY A 228 -2.94 13.87 -12.61
C GLY A 228 -3.44 12.93 -11.53
N PHE A 229 -3.45 13.41 -10.28
CA PHE A 229 -4.12 12.72 -9.19
C PHE A 229 -5.62 13.05 -9.22
N HIS A 230 -6.44 12.01 -9.14
CA HIS A 230 -7.89 12.13 -9.04
C HIS A 230 -8.30 11.88 -7.59
N LEU A 231 -8.99 12.86 -7.02
CA LEU A 231 -9.69 12.77 -5.74
C LEU A 231 -11.17 13.03 -6.02
N ALA A 232 -12.09 12.27 -5.44
CA ALA A 232 -13.50 12.36 -5.76
C ALA A 232 -14.08 13.73 -5.39
N GLN A 233 -14.91 14.29 -6.28
CA GLN A 233 -15.51 15.62 -6.14
C GLN A 233 -14.52 16.77 -5.89
N ARG A 234 -13.23 16.59 -6.24
CA ARG A 234 -12.20 17.63 -6.19
C ARG A 234 -11.71 17.95 -7.61
N PRO A 235 -11.22 19.17 -7.85
CA PRO A 235 -10.57 19.50 -9.11
C PRO A 235 -9.42 18.53 -9.42
N LEU A 236 -9.24 18.19 -10.69
CA LEU A 236 -8.11 17.38 -11.15
C LEU A 236 -6.79 18.08 -10.77
N LEU A 237 -5.96 17.39 -9.98
CA LEU A 237 -4.60 17.80 -9.67
C LEU A 237 -3.71 17.53 -10.89
N ARG A 238 -3.78 18.44 -11.88
CA ARG A 238 -3.29 18.22 -13.25
C ARG A 238 -1.77 18.26 -13.36
N VAL A 239 -1.21 17.23 -13.99
CA VAL A 239 0.21 17.20 -14.37
C VAL A 239 0.39 17.79 -15.77
N SER A 240 1.48 18.52 -16.01
CA SER A 240 1.82 19.02 -17.34
C SER A 240 2.16 17.85 -18.27
N PRO A 241 1.75 17.88 -19.55
CA PRO A 241 2.13 16.85 -20.52
C PRO A 241 3.65 16.64 -20.56
N GLY A 242 4.08 15.37 -20.61
CA GLY A 242 5.49 15.00 -20.60
C GLY A 242 6.18 15.08 -19.23
N ARG A 243 5.41 15.17 -18.13
CA ARG A 243 5.92 15.05 -16.76
C ARG A 243 5.46 13.72 -16.16
N PRO A 244 6.39 12.78 -15.86
CA PRO A 244 6.04 11.55 -15.17
C PRO A 244 5.50 11.85 -13.78
N LEU A 245 4.37 11.24 -13.43
CA LEU A 245 3.75 11.32 -12.11
C LEU A 245 4.11 10.07 -11.31
N LEU A 246 4.19 10.19 -9.97
CA LEU A 246 4.16 9.02 -9.11
C LEU A 246 2.91 8.18 -9.38
N ARG A 247 3.01 6.86 -9.17
CA ARG A 247 1.89 5.91 -9.36
C ARG A 247 0.64 6.43 -8.64
N SER A 248 -0.48 6.53 -9.36
CA SER A 248 -1.71 7.14 -8.83
C SER A 248 -2.66 6.15 -8.17
N TRP A 249 -2.59 4.86 -8.48
CA TRP A 249 -3.50 3.86 -7.91
C TRP A 249 -3.57 3.85 -6.37
N PRO A 250 -2.49 4.17 -5.61
CA PRO A 250 -2.57 4.21 -4.14
C PRO A 250 -3.47 5.32 -3.60
N THR A 251 -3.91 6.29 -4.42
CA THR A 251 -4.84 7.33 -4.00
C THR A 251 -6.30 6.87 -4.03
N SER A 252 -6.62 5.82 -4.78
CA SER A 252 -8.01 5.45 -5.13
C SER A 252 -8.90 5.12 -3.94
N LEU A 253 -8.33 4.59 -2.85
CA LEU A 253 -9.08 4.18 -1.65
C LEU A 253 -8.84 5.07 -0.42
N VAL A 254 -8.02 6.13 -0.54
CA VAL A 254 -7.66 6.98 0.61
C VAL A 254 -8.90 7.67 1.18
N GLU A 255 -9.80 8.14 0.32
CA GLU A 255 -11.05 8.77 0.75
C GLU A 255 -11.91 7.86 1.62
N ALA A 256 -11.96 6.56 1.32
CA ALA A 256 -12.69 5.60 2.14
C ALA A 256 -12.16 5.56 3.57
N ALA A 257 -10.84 5.50 3.72
CA ALA A 257 -10.17 5.46 5.02
C ALA A 257 -10.37 6.77 5.80
N LEU A 258 -10.33 7.90 5.10
CA LEU A 258 -10.55 9.22 5.66
C LEU A 258 -12.00 9.42 6.11
N ILE A 259 -12.98 9.01 5.30
CA ILE A 259 -14.41 9.04 5.65
C ILE A 259 -14.66 8.20 6.91
N ALA A 260 -14.17 6.95 6.92
CA ALA A 260 -14.38 6.05 8.04
C ALA A 260 -13.82 6.61 9.35
N SER A 261 -12.66 7.28 9.29
CA SER A 261 -11.99 7.90 10.43
C SER A 261 -12.43 9.34 10.72
N GLU A 262 -13.36 9.90 9.94
CA GLU A 262 -13.78 11.31 10.00
C GLU A 262 -12.59 12.28 9.90
N THR A 263 -11.57 11.89 9.13
CA THR A 263 -10.38 12.71 8.89
C THR A 263 -10.60 13.56 7.62
N PRO A 264 -10.41 14.88 7.69
CA PRO A 264 -10.47 15.72 6.50
C PRO A 264 -9.37 15.37 5.48
N ILE A 265 -9.68 15.47 4.19
CA ILE A 265 -8.75 15.15 3.09
C ILE A 265 -7.67 16.21 2.87
N ASP A 266 -7.82 17.40 3.46
CA ASP A 266 -7.05 18.60 3.11
C ASP A 266 -5.53 18.42 3.20
N GLU A 267 -5.02 17.72 4.22
CA GLU A 267 -3.57 17.47 4.34
C GLU A 267 -3.07 16.44 3.32
N ILE A 268 -3.89 15.46 2.93
CA ILE A 268 -3.56 14.52 1.84
C ILE A 268 -3.56 15.27 0.50
N GLU A 269 -4.60 16.06 0.23
CA GLU A 269 -4.72 16.86 -0.99
C GLU A 269 -3.55 17.85 -1.12
N LYS A 270 -3.19 18.52 -0.03
CA LYS A 270 -2.03 19.43 0.04
C LYS A 270 -0.71 18.71 -0.23
N GLY A 271 -0.51 17.53 0.34
CA GLY A 271 0.68 16.71 0.07
C GLY A 271 0.76 16.25 -1.39
N LEU A 272 -0.36 15.79 -1.97
CA LEU A 272 -0.44 15.40 -3.38
C LEU A 272 -0.18 16.59 -4.32
N ASN A 273 -0.70 17.77 -3.99
CA ASN A 273 -0.40 19.01 -4.71
C ASN A 273 1.09 19.39 -4.65
N SER A 274 1.75 19.16 -3.50
CA SER A 274 3.18 19.44 -3.35
C SER A 274 4.04 18.49 -4.20
N ILE A 275 3.66 17.21 -4.26
CA ILE A 275 4.28 16.22 -5.16
C ILE A 275 4.07 16.61 -6.63
N LEU A 276 2.84 17.03 -6.97
CA LEU A 276 2.50 17.46 -8.32
C LEU A 276 3.32 18.70 -8.74
N ALA A 277 3.42 19.71 -7.87
CA ALA A 277 4.23 20.90 -8.13
C ALA A 277 5.69 20.53 -8.39
N SER A 278 6.25 19.63 -7.58
CA SER A 278 7.62 19.12 -7.73
C SER A 278 7.80 18.33 -9.05
N SER A 279 6.79 17.57 -9.46
CA SER A 279 6.78 16.81 -10.72
C SER A 279 6.66 17.73 -11.94
N ASN A 280 5.98 18.86 -11.81
CA ASN A 280 5.77 19.83 -12.89
C ASN A 280 6.97 20.77 -13.11
N GLU A 281 7.80 20.99 -12.09
CA GLU A 281 8.98 21.86 -12.12
C GLU A 281 9.88 21.57 -13.33
N ARG A 282 10.13 20.29 -13.63
CA ARG A 282 10.95 19.83 -14.75
C ARG A 282 10.62 18.36 -15.10
N PRO A 283 11.00 17.84 -16.28
CA PRO A 283 10.90 16.40 -16.54
C PRO A 283 11.52 15.58 -15.39
N PHE A 284 10.81 14.54 -14.95
CA PHE A 284 11.19 13.67 -13.81
C PHE A 284 11.22 14.37 -12.44
N GLY A 285 10.79 15.63 -12.37
CA GLY A 285 10.76 16.45 -11.17
C GLY A 285 12.15 16.75 -10.58
N ASN A 286 12.14 17.59 -9.54
CA ASN A 286 13.34 17.88 -8.77
C ASN A 286 13.43 16.92 -7.56
N PRO A 287 14.51 16.12 -7.43
CA PRO A 287 14.66 15.13 -6.38
C PRO A 287 14.52 15.72 -4.97
N GLU A 288 15.05 16.91 -4.72
CA GLU A 288 15.03 17.52 -3.39
C GLU A 288 13.62 17.94 -2.97
N THR A 289 12.87 18.52 -3.91
CA THR A 289 11.48 18.92 -3.67
C THR A 289 10.55 17.71 -3.62
N ILE A 290 10.78 16.69 -4.46
CA ILE A 290 10.10 15.39 -4.38
C ILE A 290 10.33 14.74 -3.01
N LYS A 291 11.58 14.63 -2.55
CA LYS A 291 11.91 14.08 -1.23
C LYS A 291 11.15 14.80 -0.13
N SER A 292 11.21 16.13 -0.12
CA SER A 292 10.59 16.96 0.91
C SER A 292 9.06 16.83 0.91
N ALA A 293 8.43 16.91 -0.27
CA ALA A 293 6.99 16.75 -0.43
C ALA A 293 6.52 15.34 -0.04
N SER A 294 7.29 14.30 -0.42
CA SER A 294 6.98 12.91 -0.07
C SER A 294 7.06 12.65 1.43
N ILE A 295 8.06 13.22 2.12
CA ILE A 295 8.16 13.13 3.58
C ILE A 295 6.95 13.81 4.25
N GLN A 296 6.50 14.96 3.74
CA GLN A 296 5.33 15.64 4.27
C GLN A 296 4.05 14.82 4.08
N LEU A 297 3.82 14.28 2.88
CA LEU A 297 2.65 13.43 2.60
C LEU A 297 2.69 12.12 3.40
N SER A 298 3.87 11.52 3.61
CA SER A 298 4.04 10.37 4.50
C SER A 298 3.57 10.69 5.92
N LYS A 299 3.94 11.86 6.46
CA LYS A 299 3.49 12.30 7.80
C LYS A 299 1.98 12.52 7.86
N ALA A 300 1.38 13.07 6.79
CA ALA A 300 -0.09 13.20 6.71
C ALA A 300 -0.78 11.83 6.73
N CYS A 301 -0.21 10.83 6.03
CA CYS A 301 -0.69 9.45 6.10
C CYS A 301 -0.54 8.85 7.51
N ASP A 302 0.57 9.09 8.22
CA ASP A 302 0.76 8.64 9.60
C ASP A 302 -0.31 9.20 10.55
N VAL A 303 -0.65 10.49 10.39
CA VAL A 303 -1.72 11.14 11.18
C VAL A 303 -3.08 10.50 10.85
N ALA A 304 -3.38 10.26 9.57
CA ALA A 304 -4.63 9.61 9.15
C ALA A 304 -4.71 8.15 9.66
N LEU A 305 -3.62 7.40 9.60
CA LEU A 305 -3.51 6.04 10.14
C LEU A 305 -3.77 6.01 11.64
N ALA A 306 -3.16 6.93 12.40
CA ALA A 306 -3.38 7.02 13.83
C ALA A 306 -4.85 7.29 14.19
N LYS A 307 -5.53 8.17 13.43
CA LYS A 307 -6.97 8.44 13.59
C LYS A 307 -7.82 7.23 13.24
N LEU A 308 -7.54 6.55 12.13
CA LEU A 308 -8.27 5.35 11.72
C LEU A 308 -8.11 4.20 12.72
N ARG A 309 -6.90 4.03 13.29
CA ARG A 309 -6.63 3.05 14.35
C ARG A 309 -7.41 3.35 15.64
N ALA A 310 -7.60 4.62 15.97
CA ALA A 310 -8.37 5.02 17.15
C ALA A 310 -9.90 4.93 16.92
N LYS A 311 -10.35 4.88 15.66
CA LYS A 311 -11.76 4.84 15.30
C LYS A 311 -12.29 3.41 15.35
N LYS A 312 -13.27 3.14 16.22
CA LYS A 312 -14.04 1.89 16.19
C LYS A 312 -14.84 1.78 14.89
N LEU A 313 -14.66 0.68 14.15
CA LEU A 313 -15.51 0.34 13.02
C LEU A 313 -16.68 -0.51 13.49
N ASP A 314 -17.87 0.09 13.52
CA ASP A 314 -19.13 -0.59 13.74
C ASP A 314 -20.02 -0.50 12.50
N LYS A 315 -21.18 -1.17 12.55
CA LYS A 315 -22.10 -1.22 11.42
C LYS A 315 -22.53 0.17 10.96
N ALA A 316 -22.74 1.11 11.88
CA ALA A 316 -23.14 2.48 11.54
C ALA A 316 -22.01 3.22 10.82
N THR A 317 -20.78 3.13 11.33
CA THR A 317 -19.58 3.74 10.73
C THR A 317 -19.31 3.18 9.34
N VAL A 318 -19.34 1.86 9.18
CA VAL A 318 -19.11 1.19 7.89
C VAL A 318 -20.23 1.52 6.88
N THR A 319 -21.49 1.50 7.31
CA THR A 319 -22.63 1.86 6.44
C THR A 319 -22.50 3.31 5.95
N ARG A 320 -22.21 4.25 6.84
CA ARG A 320 -21.99 5.65 6.49
C ARG A 320 -20.82 5.82 5.52
N THR A 321 -19.74 5.05 5.71
CA THR A 321 -18.58 5.07 4.82
C THR A 321 -18.97 4.69 3.38
N VAL A 322 -19.75 3.62 3.22
CA VAL A 322 -20.27 3.20 1.92
C VAL A 322 -21.18 4.26 1.32
N GLN A 323 -22.12 4.81 2.11
CA GLN A 323 -23.04 5.85 1.64
C GLN A 323 -22.31 7.08 1.11
N GLU A 324 -21.32 7.57 1.85
CA GLU A 324 -20.53 8.72 1.43
C GLU A 324 -19.63 8.42 0.22
N LEU A 325 -19.03 7.23 0.16
CA LEU A 325 -18.27 6.81 -1.04
C LEU A 325 -19.17 6.75 -2.27
N LEU A 326 -20.32 6.10 -2.16
CA LEU A 326 -21.28 6.04 -3.27
C LEU A 326 -21.75 7.45 -3.66
N ARG A 327 -22.02 8.33 -2.69
CA ARG A 327 -22.34 9.74 -2.95
C ARG A 327 -21.20 10.44 -3.72
N LEU A 328 -19.95 10.23 -3.32
CA LEU A 328 -18.77 10.82 -3.95
C LEU A 328 -18.63 10.44 -5.43
N TYR A 329 -18.85 9.16 -5.75
CA TYR A 329 -18.62 8.62 -7.10
C TYR A 329 -19.87 8.60 -8.00
N THR A 330 -21.08 8.83 -7.47
CA THR A 330 -22.33 8.84 -8.28
C THR A 330 -22.94 10.23 -8.46
N LYS A 331 -22.57 11.22 -7.64
CA LYS A 331 -23.08 12.59 -7.74
C LYS A 331 -22.03 13.51 -8.38
N PRO A 332 -22.44 14.49 -9.21
CA PRO A 332 -21.53 15.48 -9.76
C PRO A 332 -20.79 16.25 -8.65
N GLY A 333 -19.51 16.52 -8.86
CA GLY A 333 -18.72 17.42 -8.02
C GLY A 333 -19.06 18.90 -8.26
N PRO A 334 -18.35 19.82 -7.60
CA PRO A 334 -18.55 21.28 -7.75
C PRO A 334 -18.37 21.81 -9.18
N ASP A 335 -17.62 21.09 -10.03
CA ASP A 335 -17.41 21.39 -11.44
C ASP A 335 -18.48 20.79 -12.36
N GLY A 336 -19.53 20.19 -11.78
CA GLY A 336 -20.64 19.56 -12.49
C GLY A 336 -20.28 18.21 -13.13
N LYS A 337 -19.08 17.67 -12.89
CA LYS A 337 -18.63 16.40 -13.49
C LYS A 337 -18.67 15.27 -12.47
N ILE A 338 -19.09 14.10 -12.95
CA ILE A 338 -18.82 12.85 -12.25
C ILE A 338 -17.44 12.40 -12.71
N ILE A 339 -16.50 12.28 -11.78
CA ILE A 339 -15.17 11.76 -12.10
C ILE A 339 -15.35 10.28 -12.39
N SER A 340 -15.14 9.88 -13.65
CA SER A 340 -15.09 8.47 -14.01
C SER A 340 -13.77 7.89 -13.47
N PRO A 341 -13.80 6.95 -12.51
CA PRO A 341 -12.59 6.27 -12.09
C PRO A 341 -12.02 5.50 -13.30
N ASP A 342 -10.69 5.49 -13.43
CA ASP A 342 -10.06 4.56 -14.37
C ASP A 342 -10.30 3.11 -13.92
N TYR A 343 -9.96 2.15 -14.79
CA TYR A 343 -10.13 0.73 -14.54
C TYR A 343 -9.53 0.27 -13.19
N GLU A 344 -8.33 0.75 -12.83
CA GLU A 344 -7.67 0.33 -11.59
C GLU A 344 -8.36 0.90 -10.36
N SER A 345 -8.73 2.18 -10.41
CA SER A 345 -9.48 2.85 -9.35
C SER A 345 -10.86 2.20 -9.16
N ALA A 346 -11.55 1.86 -10.25
CA ALA A 346 -12.85 1.18 -10.21
C ALA A 346 -12.71 -0.24 -9.61
N ARG A 347 -11.67 -0.98 -9.99
CA ARG A 347 -11.39 -2.32 -9.44
C ARG A 347 -11.09 -2.26 -7.95
N GLN A 348 -10.31 -1.29 -7.49
CA GLN A 348 -10.01 -1.07 -6.08
C GLN A 348 -11.30 -0.75 -5.28
N LEU A 349 -12.13 0.17 -5.78
CA LEU A 349 -13.42 0.52 -5.16
C LEU A 349 -14.35 -0.69 -5.09
N ALA A 350 -14.47 -1.46 -6.18
CA ALA A 350 -15.28 -2.68 -6.20
C ALA A 350 -14.79 -3.70 -5.16
N SER A 351 -13.47 -3.90 -5.04
CA SER A 351 -12.86 -4.81 -4.06
C SER A 351 -13.20 -4.40 -2.63
N LEU A 352 -13.07 -3.11 -2.29
CA LEU A 352 -13.45 -2.59 -0.98
C LEU A 352 -14.95 -2.78 -0.70
N LEU A 353 -15.81 -2.47 -1.66
CA LEU A 353 -17.26 -2.61 -1.52
C LEU A 353 -17.67 -4.08 -1.33
N GLU A 354 -17.00 -5.02 -2.00
CA GLU A 354 -17.21 -6.45 -1.80
C GLU A 354 -16.83 -6.87 -0.37
N VAL A 355 -15.66 -6.46 0.12
CA VAL A 355 -15.23 -6.72 1.51
C VAL A 355 -16.25 -6.21 2.52
N ILE A 356 -16.71 -4.97 2.35
CA ILE A 356 -17.70 -4.37 3.24
C ILE A 356 -19.05 -5.10 3.15
N SER A 357 -19.51 -5.42 1.93
CA SER A 357 -20.77 -6.13 1.72
C SER A 357 -20.78 -7.48 2.44
N GLU A 358 -19.68 -8.24 2.37
CA GLU A 358 -19.57 -9.53 3.04
C GLU A 358 -19.65 -9.41 4.56
N GLU A 359 -18.98 -8.43 5.16
CA GLU A 359 -19.00 -8.25 6.62
C GLU A 359 -20.34 -7.68 7.13
N LEU A 360 -20.99 -6.80 6.37
CA LEU A 360 -22.34 -6.31 6.69
C LEU A 360 -23.40 -7.43 6.64
N ASN A 361 -23.17 -8.45 5.80
CA ASN A 361 -24.11 -9.54 5.56
C ASN A 361 -23.66 -10.88 6.18
N GLU A 362 -22.66 -10.89 7.05
CA GLU A 362 -22.10 -12.11 7.69
C GLU A 362 -23.18 -12.98 8.37
N GLY A 363 -24.28 -12.38 8.85
CA GLY A 363 -25.43 -13.09 9.45
C GLY A 363 -26.38 -13.78 8.46
N LYS A 364 -26.31 -13.46 7.16
CA LYS A 364 -27.13 -14.06 6.09
C LYS A 364 -26.39 -15.29 5.53
N LYS A 365 -26.51 -16.44 6.22
CA LYS A 365 -25.84 -17.68 5.80
C LYS A 365 -26.22 -18.10 4.37
N GLY A 366 -25.22 -18.36 3.53
CA GLY A 366 -25.38 -19.07 2.25
C GLY A 366 -25.59 -18.20 1.01
N THR A 367 -25.63 -16.88 1.16
CA THR A 367 -25.74 -15.93 0.04
C THR A 367 -24.55 -14.99 0.06
N ILE A 368 -23.75 -14.95 -1.01
CA ILE A 368 -22.92 -13.78 -1.29
C ILE A 368 -23.91 -12.64 -1.47
N ALA A 369 -24.00 -11.72 -0.50
CA ALA A 369 -24.85 -10.56 -0.66
C ALA A 369 -24.27 -9.73 -1.80
N PRO A 370 -24.96 -9.61 -2.94
CA PRO A 370 -24.39 -8.96 -4.09
C PRO A 370 -24.09 -7.49 -3.73
N VAL A 371 -23.01 -6.94 -4.27
CA VAL A 371 -22.64 -5.51 -4.09
C VAL A 371 -23.83 -4.60 -4.45
N THR A 372 -24.77 -5.07 -5.28
CA THR A 372 -26.03 -4.40 -5.59
C THR A 372 -26.91 -4.13 -4.36
N GLU A 373 -26.84 -4.92 -3.29
CA GLU A 373 -27.53 -4.64 -2.02
C GLU A 373 -26.99 -3.37 -1.35
N LEU A 374 -25.74 -2.96 -1.59
CA LEU A 374 -25.23 -1.70 -1.07
C LEU A 374 -25.91 -0.49 -1.72
N SER A 375 -26.47 -0.63 -2.93
CA SER A 375 -27.22 0.45 -3.57
C SER A 375 -28.45 0.87 -2.78
N SER A 376 -29.07 -0.02 -1.99
CA SER A 376 -30.21 0.34 -1.15
C SER A 376 -29.82 1.21 0.03
N LEU A 377 -28.52 1.29 0.37
CA LEU A 377 -28.02 2.17 1.42
C LEU A 377 -28.04 3.65 0.99
N LEU A 378 -28.13 3.95 -0.31
CA LEU A 378 -28.21 5.33 -0.81
C LEU A 378 -29.58 5.98 -0.61
N ASN A 379 -30.62 5.19 -0.31
CA ASN A 379 -32.01 5.63 -0.24
C ASN A 379 -32.43 6.03 1.18
#